data_AF-A0A3B9VX26-F1
#
_entry.id   AF-A0A3B9VX26-F1
#
_cell.length_a   1.000
_cell.length_b   1.000
_cell.length_c   1.000
_cell.angle_alpha   90.00
_cell.angle_beta   90.00
_cell.angle_gamma   90.00
#
_symmetry.space_group_name_H-M   'P 1'
#
loop_
_entity.id
_entity.type
_entity.pdbx_description
1 polymer ?
#
loop_
_entity_poly.entity_id
_entity_poly.type
_entity_poly.pdbx_seq_one_letter_code
_entity_poly.pdbx_strand_id
1 'polypeptide(L)' 'MAPKKKNPPAPKRASNIAAEIENAGVVVEQPITETLETNFMPYAMSVIISRAIPEIDGFKPAHRKLLYTMYKMG' A
#
# COMPACT_ATOMS: atom_id res chain seq x y z
N MET A 1 -29.47 -0.86 33.57
CA MET A 1 -28.17 -0.18 33.76
C MET A 1 -27.05 -1.15 33.45
N ALA A 2 -26.30 -0.93 32.36
CA ALA A 2 -25.00 -1.56 32.13
C ALA A 2 -24.21 -0.81 31.04
N PRO A 3 -23.39 0.19 31.41
CA PRO A 3 -22.36 0.71 30.52
C PRO A 3 -21.03 0.02 30.84
N LYS A 4 -20.25 -0.33 29.80
CA LYS A 4 -18.77 -0.21 29.72
C LYS A 4 -18.27 -0.91 28.46
N LYS A 5 -18.17 -0.17 27.35
CA LYS A 5 -17.17 -0.48 26.32
C LYS A 5 -15.82 -0.04 26.89
N LYS A 6 -14.94 -1.02 27.09
CA LYS A 6 -13.60 -0.86 27.68
C LYS A 6 -12.65 -0.34 26.59
N ASN A 7 -12.14 0.87 26.75
CA ASN A 7 -11.15 1.44 25.83
C ASN A 7 -9.88 0.57 25.80
N PRO A 8 -9.28 0.30 24.63
CA PRO A 8 -8.02 -0.42 24.55
C PRO A 8 -6.86 0.43 25.10
N PRO A 9 -5.85 -0.20 25.74
CA PRO A 9 -4.77 0.49 26.42
C PRO A 9 -3.75 1.10 25.45
N ALA A 10 -3.21 2.26 25.84
CA ALA A 10 -2.24 3.07 25.09
C ALA A 10 -0.93 2.34 24.75
N PRO A 11 -0.25 2.70 23.63
CA PRO A 11 1.01 2.09 23.24
C PRO A 11 2.15 2.57 24.13
N LYS A 12 2.93 1.64 24.68
CA LYS A 12 4.22 1.93 25.32
C LYS A 12 5.34 1.40 24.43
N ARG A 13 6.28 2.28 24.04
CA ARG A 13 7.73 2.04 24.09
C ARG A 13 8.50 3.29 23.66
N ALA A 14 9.44 3.70 24.49
CA ALA A 14 10.40 4.77 24.22
C ALA A 14 11.67 4.20 23.59
N SER A 15 12.19 4.84 22.53
CA SER A 15 13.63 5.03 22.29
C SER A 15 13.87 5.95 21.08
N ASN A 16 14.20 7.19 21.42
CA ASN A 16 14.95 8.21 20.67
C ASN A 16 15.48 7.86 19.27
N ILE A 17 14.79 8.36 18.24
CA ILE A 17 15.33 9.05 17.05
C ILE A 17 14.26 10.11 16.73
N ALA A 18 14.65 11.34 16.38
CA ALA A 18 13.74 12.46 16.07
C ALA A 18 12.90 12.21 14.79
N ALA A 19 12.03 11.21 14.83
CA ALA A 19 11.08 10.85 13.80
C ALA A 19 9.72 10.70 14.50
N GLU A 20 9.00 11.81 14.60
CA GLU A 20 7.59 11.80 14.94
C GLU A 20 6.83 11.31 13.70
N ILE A 21 6.29 10.10 13.77
CA ILE A 21 5.44 9.57 12.72
C ILE A 21 4.04 10.11 13.02
N GLU A 22 3.58 11.08 12.24
CA GLU A 22 2.22 11.61 12.34
C GLU A 22 1.21 10.45 12.33
N ASN A 23 0.32 10.42 13.33
CA ASN A 23 -0.72 9.40 13.52
C ASN A 23 -0.23 7.97 13.87
N ALA A 24 1.00 7.80 14.37
CA ALA A 24 1.45 6.50 14.86
C ALA A 24 0.53 5.95 15.98
N GLY A 25 -0.13 4.82 15.70
CA GLY A 25 -1.02 4.15 16.65
C GLY A 25 -2.47 4.67 16.67
N VAL A 26 -2.84 5.59 15.77
CA VAL A 26 -4.23 6.01 15.61
C VAL A 26 -4.99 4.91 14.87
N VAL A 27 -6.02 4.35 15.53
CA VAL A 27 -6.94 3.40 14.91
C VAL A 27 -8.03 4.20 14.21
N VAL A 28 -8.08 4.13 12.89
CA VAL A 28 -9.15 4.72 12.08
C VAL A 28 -10.17 3.63 11.80
N GLU A 29 -11.38 3.80 12.31
CA GLU A 29 -12.51 2.95 11.90
C GLU A 29 -13.00 3.45 10.53
N GLN A 30 -13.00 2.57 9.53
CA GLN A 30 -13.42 2.91 8.17
C GLN A 30 -14.36 1.83 7.63
N PRO A 31 -15.55 2.19 7.12
CA PRO A 31 -16.49 1.21 6.60
C PRO A 31 -15.94 0.55 5.34
N ILE A 32 -16.12 -0.77 5.23
CA ILE A 32 -15.50 -1.56 4.16
C ILE A 32 -15.92 -1.12 2.75
N THR A 33 -17.17 -0.66 2.60
CA THR A 33 -17.72 -0.21 1.32
C THR A 33 -16.98 1.02 0.79
N GLU A 34 -16.76 2.02 1.66
CA GLU A 34 -16.04 3.25 1.33
C GLU A 34 -14.57 2.97 1.01
N THR A 35 -13.93 2.09 1.79
CA THR A 35 -12.55 1.67 1.57
C THR A 35 -12.38 0.98 0.22
N LEU A 36 -13.35 0.13 -0.19
CA LEU A 36 -13.31 -0.54 -1.48
C LEU A 36 -13.51 0.44 -2.63
N GLU A 37 -14.50 1.33 -2.57
CA GLU A 37 -14.72 2.34 -3.61
C GLU A 37 -13.48 3.21 -3.85
N THR A 38 -12.82 3.61 -2.76
CA THR A 38 -11.67 4.50 -2.84
C THR A 38 -10.40 3.80 -3.32
N ASN A 39 -10.13 2.58 -2.84
CA ASN A 39 -8.84 1.91 -3.09
C ASN A 39 -8.87 0.95 -4.28
N PHE A 40 -10.04 0.45 -4.66
CA PHE A 40 -10.14 -0.56 -5.72
C PHE A 40 -9.81 0.03 -7.09
N MET A 41 -10.36 1.21 -7.44
CA MET A 41 -10.18 1.78 -8.76
C MET A 41 -8.72 2.16 -9.07
N PRO A 42 -7.96 2.83 -8.17
CA PRO A 42 -6.54 3.08 -8.38
C PRO A 42 -5.72 1.79 -8.52
N TYR A 43 -6.02 0.78 -7.71
CA TYR A 43 -5.33 -0.51 -7.80
C TYR A 43 -5.62 -1.22 -9.12
N ALA A 44 -6.90 -1.31 -9.53
CA ALA A 44 -7.30 -1.91 -10.79
C ALA A 44 -6.64 -1.22 -11.99
N MET A 45 -6.63 0.11 -12.01
CA MET A 45 -5.97 0.89 -13.07
C MET A 45 -4.46 0.61 -13.12
N SER A 46 -3.79 0.52 -11.97
CA SER A 46 -2.36 0.17 -11.91
C SER A 46 -2.06 -1.23 -12.46
N VAL A 47 -2.97 -2.19 -12.26
CA VAL A 47 -2.83 -3.55 -12.79
C VAL A 47 -2.95 -3.52 -14.31
N ILE A 48 -3.97 -2.85 -14.84
CA ILE A 48 -4.27 -2.79 -16.27
C ILE A 48 -3.09 -2.21 -17.04
N ILE A 49 -2.62 -1.03 -16.61
CA ILE A 49 -1.58 -0.27 -17.32
C ILE A 49 -0.20 -0.90 -17.14
N SER A 50 0.16 -1.25 -15.90
CA SER A 50 1.57 -1.51 -15.57
C SER A 50 1.92 -2.99 -15.46
N ARG A 51 0.96 -3.90 -15.66
CA ARG A 51 1.19 -5.34 -15.50
C ARG A 51 0.46 -6.22 -16.52
N ALA A 52 -0.81 -5.92 -16.81
CA ALA A 52 -1.69 -6.85 -17.52
C ALA A 52 -1.61 -6.72 -19.05
N ILE A 53 -1.65 -5.50 -19.58
CA ILE A 53 -1.64 -5.26 -21.03
C ILE A 53 -0.19 -5.12 -21.53
N PRO A 54 0.26 -5.94 -22.49
CA PRO A 54 1.56 -5.77 -23.12
C PRO A 54 1.58 -4.52 -24.00
N GLU A 55 2.70 -3.81 -24.02
CA GLU A 55 2.92 -2.71 -24.96
C GLU A 55 3.19 -3.24 -26.38
N ILE A 56 3.39 -2.35 -27.35
CA ILE A 56 3.52 -2.66 -28.79
C ILE A 56 4.56 -3.75 -29.08
N ASP A 57 5.62 -3.83 -28.29
CA ASP A 57 6.69 -4.82 -28.42
C ASP A 57 6.25 -6.26 -28.05
N GLY A 58 5.05 -6.44 -27.49
CA GLY A 58 4.53 -7.74 -27.04
C GLY A 58 5.14 -8.26 -25.73
N PHE A 59 6.08 -7.53 -25.13
CA PHE A 59 6.74 -7.93 -23.89
C PHE A 59 6.01 -7.43 -22.64
N LYS A 60 5.97 -8.29 -21.61
CA LYS A 60 5.53 -7.88 -20.27
C LYS A 60 6.55 -6.94 -19.63
N PRO A 61 6.14 -6.02 -18.74
CA PRO A 61 7.05 -5.11 -18.03
C PRO A 61 8.22 -5.80 -17.30
N ALA A 62 8.02 -7.03 -16.82
CA ALA A 62 9.09 -7.83 -16.21
C ALA A 62 10.21 -8.19 -17.20
N HIS A 63 9.87 -8.54 -18.44
CA HIS A 63 10.86 -8.91 -19.45
C HIS A 63 11.73 -7.71 -19.84
N ARG A 64 11.12 -6.52 -19.98
CA ARG A 64 11.85 -5.28 -20.27
C ARG A 64 12.89 -4.95 -19.19
N LYS A 65 12.54 -5.10 -17.92
CA LYS A 65 13.47 -4.88 -16.79
C LYS A 65 14.65 -5.87 -16.82
N LEU A 66 14.39 -7.13 -17.15
CA LEU A 66 15.43 -8.14 -17.27
C LEU A 66 16.40 -7.79 -18.40
N LEU A 67 15.90 -7.55 -19.60
CA LEU A 67 16.70 -7.22 -20.78
C LEU A 67 17.53 -5.95 -20.56
N TYR A 68 16.93 -4.92 -19.94
CA TYR A 68 17.64 -3.69 -19.61
C TYR A 68 18.77 -3.90 -18.60
N THR A 69 18.55 -4.75 -17.60
CA THR A 69 19.58 -5.12 -16.62
C THR A 69 20.73 -5.85 -17.32
N MET A 70 20.43 -6.82 -18.18
CA MET A 70 21.44 -7.56 -18.95
C MET A 70 22.25 -6.63 -19.85
N TYR A 71 21.60 -5.68 -20.52
CA TYR A 71 22.27 -4.67 -21.35
C TYR A 71 23.22 -3.79 -20.52
N LYS A 72 22.84 -3.40 -19.30
CA LYS A 72 23.66 -2.58 -18.40
C LYS A 72 24.87 -3.30 -17.78
N MET A 73 24.86 -4.63 -17.77
CA MET A 73 25.95 -5.44 -17.21
C MET A 73 27.08 -5.71 -18.22
N GLY A 74 26.84 -5.47 -19.51
CA GLY A 74 27.86 -5.47 -20.56
C GLY A 74 28.46 -4.09 -20.79
#